data_AF-A0A4V2FXN3-F1
#
_entry.id   AF-A0A4V2FXN3-F1
#
_cell.length_a   1.000
_cell.length_b   1.000
_cell.length_c   1.000
_cell.angle_alpha   90.00
_cell.angle_beta   90.00
_cell.angle_gamma   90.00
#
_symmetry.space_group_name_H-M   'P 1'
#
loop_
_entity.id
_entity.type
_entity.pdbx_description
1 polymer ?
#
loop_
_entity_poly.entity_id
_entity_poly.type
_entity_poly.pdbx_seq_one_letter_code
_entity_poly.pdbx_strand_id
1 'polypeptide(L)'
;MGMARPALEDRVAAVCEQLELAERQLDLPLIRDLLEPQAATRLSGKLGDRRKSVKRALSTATEDAGWDLFATEEKAARQLMAELFALVQGRLFSSAGLDNGIAGAARRLLQDVQELSGLDRGVLVTFSPDTESVDHTIGLVRLRFPGTTVWDLPFAVHEFGHHAVHELAHIDAAHSDDRPLRSLVTGPFGTKAGLDESHVHELIADVFATVALGATYPIACIQRRINAKQRATDGTTHPSWQRRVTTMVAALDHMTKLSDDKRYAATAAQLVLPAWQALTGQAAPPDAPELKALAHKAVDVLARHAPKLTYDDKESAVLVKYELTTAAQPGPPRPVEVPPNAGPAAIVDAAWRWRRQNPDATPVQRSRVDKHAIALCTAVPTDRGN
;
A
#
# COMPACT_ATOMS: atom_id res chain seq x y z
N MET A 1 25.44 -32.08 28.43
CA MET A 1 24.34 -31.85 27.46
C MET A 1 22.92 -31.88 28.07
N GLY A 2 22.70 -32.24 29.34
CA GLY A 2 21.34 -32.37 29.91
C GLY A 2 20.60 -31.08 30.30
N MET A 3 21.23 -29.89 30.29
CA MET A 3 20.60 -28.64 30.74
C MET A 3 19.96 -27.80 29.63
N ALA A 4 20.22 -28.12 28.34
CA ALA A 4 19.75 -27.29 27.23
C ALA A 4 18.25 -27.47 26.95
N ARG A 5 17.72 -28.69 27.11
CA ARG A 5 16.31 -28.99 26.79
C ARG A 5 15.31 -28.36 27.78
N PRO A 6 15.47 -28.46 29.12
CA PRO A 6 14.55 -27.81 30.04
C PRO A 6 14.47 -26.29 29.83
N ALA A 7 15.62 -25.64 29.58
CA ALA A 7 15.66 -24.21 29.29
C ALA A 7 14.91 -23.81 28.01
N LEU A 8 14.97 -24.65 26.96
CA LEU A 8 14.21 -24.43 25.74
C LEU A 8 12.70 -24.68 25.95
N GLU A 9 12.34 -25.73 26.70
CA GLU A 9 10.96 -26.04 27.09
C GLU A 9 10.31 -24.86 27.82
N ASP A 10 11.00 -24.27 28.81
CA ASP A 10 10.52 -23.10 29.54
C ASP A 10 10.32 -21.88 28.63
N ARG A 11 11.26 -21.60 27.72
CA ARG A 11 11.15 -20.45 26.78
C ARG A 11 10.04 -20.65 25.75
N VAL A 12 9.89 -21.87 25.22
CA VAL A 12 8.79 -22.22 24.32
C VAL A 12 7.44 -22.06 25.02
N ALA A 13 7.32 -22.54 26.27
CA ALA A 13 6.11 -22.39 27.06
C ALA A 13 5.76 -20.92 27.26
N ALA A 14 6.73 -20.07 27.63
CA ALA A 14 6.53 -18.64 27.83
C ALA A 14 6.03 -17.93 26.55
N VAL A 15 6.61 -18.22 25.38
CA VAL A 15 6.14 -17.63 24.10
C VAL A 15 4.75 -18.14 23.73
N CYS A 16 4.46 -19.41 23.98
CA CYS A 16 3.12 -19.97 23.74
C CYS A 16 2.05 -19.31 24.62
N GLU A 17 2.35 -19.06 25.89
CA GLU A 17 1.46 -18.38 26.83
C GLU A 17 1.18 -16.93 26.37
N GLN A 18 2.19 -16.22 25.89
CA GLN A 18 2.02 -14.86 25.33
C GLN A 18 1.12 -14.87 24.08
N LEU A 19 1.32 -15.83 23.16
CA LEU A 19 0.47 -15.98 21.98
C LEU A 19 -0.97 -16.33 22.35
N GLU A 20 -1.18 -17.18 23.36
CA GLU A 20 -2.49 -17.52 23.91
C GLU A 20 -3.18 -16.32 24.56
N LEU A 21 -2.43 -15.51 25.30
CA LEU A 21 -2.95 -14.29 25.87
C LEU A 21 -3.35 -13.30 24.78
N ALA A 22 -2.54 -13.12 23.74
CA ALA A 22 -2.86 -12.28 22.59
C ALA A 22 -4.12 -12.76 21.85
N GLU A 23 -4.28 -14.09 21.70
CA GLU A 23 -5.48 -14.69 21.10
C GLU A 23 -6.71 -14.41 21.96
N ARG A 24 -6.64 -14.60 23.29
CA ARG A 24 -7.74 -14.24 24.21
C ARG A 24 -8.05 -12.74 24.24
N GLN A 25 -7.08 -11.89 23.96
CA GLN A 25 -7.30 -10.44 23.89
C GLN A 25 -8.15 -10.05 22.68
N LEU A 26 -8.08 -10.78 21.56
CA LEU A 26 -8.97 -10.60 20.42
C LEU A 26 -10.45 -10.82 20.80
N ASP A 27 -10.69 -11.58 21.87
CA ASP A 27 -12.03 -11.89 22.37
C ASP A 27 -12.59 -10.88 23.38
N LEU A 28 -11.80 -9.89 23.79
CA LEU A 28 -12.28 -8.84 24.68
C LEU A 28 -13.32 -7.97 23.94
N PRO A 29 -14.44 -7.57 24.59
CA PRO A 29 -15.48 -6.77 23.95
C PRO A 29 -14.94 -5.52 23.25
N LEU A 30 -14.06 -4.78 23.94
CA LEU A 30 -13.42 -3.59 23.37
C LEU A 30 -12.65 -3.90 22.08
N ILE A 31 -11.93 -5.03 22.01
CA ILE A 31 -11.15 -5.39 20.82
C ILE A 31 -12.07 -5.89 19.70
N ARG A 32 -13.11 -6.67 20.03
CA ARG A 32 -14.12 -7.10 19.04
C ARG A 32 -14.86 -5.92 18.43
N ASP A 33 -15.17 -4.91 19.22
CA ASP A 33 -15.85 -3.69 18.74
C ASP A 33 -14.93 -2.84 17.85
N LEU A 34 -13.61 -2.90 18.09
CA LEU A 34 -12.61 -2.15 17.30
C LEU A 34 -12.17 -2.86 16.01
N LEU A 35 -12.17 -4.19 15.99
CA LEU A 35 -11.68 -4.99 14.88
C LEU A 35 -12.82 -5.51 14.01
N GLU A 36 -12.62 -5.45 12.70
CA GLU A 36 -13.52 -6.14 11.77
C GLU A 36 -13.44 -7.66 12.02
N PRO A 37 -14.57 -8.41 12.01
CA PRO A 37 -14.58 -9.83 12.35
C PRO A 37 -13.57 -10.66 11.56
N GLN A 38 -13.43 -10.39 10.26
CA GLN A 38 -12.46 -11.06 9.38
C GLN A 38 -11.01 -10.80 9.81
N ALA A 39 -10.70 -9.60 10.29
CA ALA A 39 -9.38 -9.24 10.81
C ALA A 39 -9.06 -10.05 12.06
N ALA A 40 -10.00 -10.14 13.00
CA ALA A 40 -9.86 -10.90 14.24
C ALA A 40 -9.67 -12.40 13.96
N THR A 41 -10.51 -12.99 13.10
CA THR A 41 -10.38 -14.41 12.69
C THR A 41 -9.01 -14.69 12.08
N ARG A 42 -8.54 -13.81 11.20
CA ARG A 42 -7.24 -13.94 10.54
C ARG A 42 -6.08 -13.87 11.54
N LEU A 43 -6.13 -12.93 12.48
CA LEU A 43 -5.12 -12.78 13.52
C LEU A 43 -5.09 -13.99 14.46
N SER A 44 -6.25 -14.47 14.90
CA SER A 44 -6.34 -15.70 15.71
C SER A 44 -5.74 -16.90 14.96
N GLY A 45 -6.06 -17.09 13.68
CA GLY A 45 -5.46 -18.13 12.84
C GLY A 45 -3.92 -18.04 12.81
N LYS A 46 -3.37 -16.84 12.57
CA LYS A 46 -1.92 -16.61 12.55
C LYS A 46 -1.26 -16.84 13.91
N LEU A 47 -1.89 -16.42 15.01
CA LEU A 47 -1.41 -16.67 16.37
C LEU A 47 -1.39 -18.19 16.67
N GLY A 48 -2.46 -18.90 16.29
CA GLY A 48 -2.57 -20.35 16.41
C GLY A 48 -1.49 -21.10 15.63
N ASP A 49 -1.26 -20.72 14.37
CA ASP A 49 -0.22 -21.31 13.53
C ASP A 49 1.18 -21.01 14.06
N ARG A 50 1.42 -19.78 14.52
CA ARG A 50 2.73 -19.43 15.11
C ARG A 50 3.00 -20.21 16.39
N ARG A 51 2.00 -20.40 17.25
CA ARG A 51 2.10 -21.24 18.45
C ARG A 51 2.45 -22.69 18.09
N LYS A 52 1.85 -23.26 17.04
CA LYS A 52 2.24 -24.59 16.53
C LYS A 52 3.70 -24.59 16.06
N SER A 53 4.15 -23.57 15.34
CA SER A 53 5.54 -23.45 14.88
C SER A 53 6.55 -23.36 16.01
N VAL A 54 6.29 -22.54 17.04
CA VAL A 54 7.15 -22.43 18.22
C VAL A 54 7.25 -23.79 18.94
N LYS A 55 6.13 -24.52 19.08
CA LYS A 55 6.13 -25.87 19.68
C LYS A 55 6.95 -26.89 18.88
N ARG A 56 7.03 -26.76 17.54
CA ARG A 56 7.87 -27.64 16.70
C ARG A 56 9.36 -27.54 17.04
N ALA A 57 9.84 -26.40 17.55
CA ALA A 57 11.23 -26.28 17.99
C ALA A 57 11.59 -27.24 19.14
N LEU A 58 10.61 -27.69 19.94
CA LEU A 58 10.84 -28.72 20.97
C LEU A 58 11.10 -30.10 20.39
N SER A 59 10.51 -30.41 19.23
CA SER A 59 10.75 -31.69 18.56
C SER A 59 12.16 -31.78 17.95
N THR A 60 12.82 -30.64 17.75
CA THR A 60 14.20 -30.53 17.24
C THR A 60 15.21 -30.11 18.32
N ALA A 61 14.79 -30.02 19.59
CA ALA A 61 15.55 -29.48 20.72
C ALA A 61 16.82 -30.24 21.12
N THR A 62 17.05 -31.43 20.57
CA THR A 62 18.25 -32.23 20.84
C THR A 62 19.50 -31.71 20.11
N GLU A 63 19.32 -30.72 19.25
CA GLU A 63 20.35 -30.18 18.35
C GLU A 63 20.33 -28.64 18.39
N ASP A 64 21.44 -28.00 18.00
CA ASP A 64 21.53 -26.54 17.87
C ASP A 64 20.46 -25.98 16.91
N ALA A 65 20.06 -26.78 15.92
CA ALA A 65 18.96 -26.48 15.00
C ALA A 65 17.63 -26.18 15.70
N GLY A 66 17.36 -26.78 16.89
CA GLY A 66 16.17 -26.46 17.68
C GLY A 66 16.20 -25.05 18.26
N TRP A 67 17.36 -24.59 18.71
CA TRP A 67 17.53 -23.23 19.22
C TRP A 67 17.44 -22.18 18.11
N ASP A 68 18.03 -22.44 16.94
CA ASP A 68 17.95 -21.53 15.79
C ASP A 68 16.51 -21.41 15.26
N LEU A 69 15.80 -22.54 15.17
CA LEU A 69 14.39 -22.54 14.81
C LEU A 69 13.56 -21.77 15.85
N PHE A 70 13.78 -22.01 17.14
CA PHE A 70 13.10 -21.27 18.20
C PHE A 70 13.35 -19.77 18.11
N ALA A 71 14.60 -19.32 17.95
CA ALA A 71 14.93 -17.90 17.87
C ALA A 71 14.24 -17.22 16.67
N THR A 72 14.17 -17.91 15.52
CA THR A 72 13.45 -17.47 14.34
C THR A 72 11.95 -17.33 14.61
N GLU A 73 11.34 -18.35 15.21
CA GLU A 73 9.90 -18.38 15.52
C GLU A 73 9.52 -17.39 16.63
N GLU A 74 10.37 -17.21 17.64
CA GLU A 74 10.21 -16.21 18.70
C GLU A 74 10.23 -14.79 18.12
N LYS A 75 11.16 -14.48 17.21
CA LYS A 75 11.20 -13.20 16.50
C LYS A 75 9.90 -12.95 15.72
N ALA A 76 9.43 -13.96 14.98
CA ALA A 76 8.19 -13.86 14.22
C ALA A 76 6.94 -13.71 15.13
N ALA A 77 6.92 -14.39 16.29
CA ALA A 77 5.86 -14.24 17.28
C ALA A 77 5.81 -12.81 17.86
N ARG A 78 6.98 -12.24 18.22
CA ARG A 78 7.08 -10.84 18.69
C ARG A 78 6.62 -9.84 17.63
N GLN A 79 6.98 -10.06 16.37
CA GLN A 79 6.53 -9.22 15.26
C GLN A 79 4.99 -9.25 15.13
N LEU A 80 4.39 -10.44 15.14
CA LEU A 80 2.93 -10.59 15.07
C LEU A 80 2.20 -9.92 16.26
N MET A 81 2.76 -10.01 17.47
CA MET A 81 2.21 -9.30 18.64
C MET A 81 2.34 -7.78 18.50
N ALA A 82 3.46 -7.29 17.97
CA ALA A 82 3.65 -5.87 17.69
C ALA A 82 2.67 -5.35 16.62
N GLU A 83 2.37 -6.17 15.60
CA GLU A 83 1.33 -5.87 14.61
C GLU A 83 -0.07 -5.79 15.21
N LEU A 84 -0.44 -6.75 16.07
CA LEU A 84 -1.70 -6.72 16.80
C LEU A 84 -1.82 -5.45 17.64
N PHE A 85 -0.77 -5.13 18.41
CA PHE A 85 -0.74 -3.92 19.22
C PHE A 85 -0.88 -2.65 18.37
N ALA A 86 -0.12 -2.56 17.26
CA ALA A 86 -0.21 -1.44 16.34
C ALA A 86 -1.62 -1.31 15.74
N LEU A 87 -2.27 -2.42 15.39
CA LEU A 87 -3.64 -2.40 14.87
C LEU A 87 -4.64 -1.87 15.90
N VAL A 88 -4.59 -2.37 17.14
CA VAL A 88 -5.46 -1.92 18.23
C VAL A 88 -5.23 -0.43 18.52
N GLN A 89 -3.97 -0.02 18.61
CA GLN A 89 -3.60 1.38 18.80
C GLN A 89 -4.14 2.26 17.68
N GLY A 90 -3.98 1.86 16.42
CA GLY A 90 -4.48 2.61 15.27
C GLY A 90 -6.00 2.74 15.24
N ARG A 91 -6.73 1.69 15.63
CA ARG A 91 -8.19 1.72 15.74
C ARG A 91 -8.67 2.63 16.86
N LEU A 92 -8.06 2.55 18.05
CA LEU A 92 -8.34 3.48 19.14
C LEU A 92 -8.07 4.93 18.72
N PHE A 93 -6.93 5.17 18.07
CA PHE A 93 -6.54 6.49 17.57
C PHE A 93 -7.56 7.07 16.59
N SER A 94 -8.03 6.27 15.63
CA SER A 94 -9.06 6.67 14.67
C SER A 94 -10.44 6.84 15.32
N SER A 95 -10.83 5.97 16.26
CA SER A 95 -12.11 6.11 16.99
C SER A 95 -12.18 7.37 17.85
N ALA A 96 -11.03 7.86 18.32
CA ALA A 96 -10.91 9.12 19.05
C ALA A 96 -10.86 10.35 18.12
N GLY A 97 -10.92 10.16 16.79
CA GLY A 97 -10.84 11.23 15.79
C GLY A 97 -9.48 11.91 15.69
N LEU A 98 -8.44 11.34 16.28
CA LEU A 98 -7.10 11.94 16.32
C LEU A 98 -6.36 11.84 14.98
N ASP A 99 -6.87 11.01 14.07
CA ASP A 99 -6.38 10.84 12.71
C ASP A 99 -7.03 11.80 11.70
N ASN A 100 -7.92 12.68 12.15
CA ASN A 100 -8.72 13.57 11.29
C ASN A 100 -9.48 12.83 10.17
N GLY A 101 -9.85 11.57 10.39
CA GLY A 101 -10.60 10.75 9.42
C GLY A 101 -9.75 10.10 8.33
N ILE A 102 -8.42 10.28 8.33
CA ILE A 102 -7.57 9.74 7.26
C ILE A 102 -7.57 8.21 7.21
N ALA A 103 -7.73 7.49 8.33
CA ALA A 103 -7.84 6.03 8.29
C ALA A 103 -9.14 5.58 7.61
N GLY A 104 -10.23 6.33 7.76
CA GLY A 104 -11.49 6.09 7.04
C GLY A 104 -11.30 6.24 5.54
N ALA A 105 -10.71 7.37 5.11
CA ALA A 105 -10.42 7.62 3.71
C ALA A 105 -9.45 6.59 3.10
N ALA A 106 -8.40 6.22 3.83
CA ALA A 106 -7.42 5.22 3.38
C ALA A 106 -8.04 3.83 3.28
N ARG A 107 -8.77 3.35 4.30
CA ARG A 107 -9.52 2.08 4.20
C ARG A 107 -10.42 2.09 3.00
N ARG A 108 -11.10 3.22 2.76
CA ARG A 108 -12.04 3.29 1.66
C ARG A 108 -11.37 3.26 0.29
N LEU A 109 -10.24 3.95 0.13
CA LEU A 109 -9.43 3.87 -1.09
C LEU A 109 -8.91 2.44 -1.31
N LEU A 110 -8.39 1.79 -0.27
CA LEU A 110 -7.81 0.45 -0.39
C LEU A 110 -8.86 -0.62 -0.65
N GLN A 111 -10.07 -0.49 -0.08
CA GLN A 111 -11.20 -1.36 -0.41
C GLN A 111 -11.58 -1.23 -1.90
N ASP A 112 -11.68 0.00 -2.41
CA ASP A 112 -11.99 0.24 -3.82
C ASP A 112 -10.93 -0.36 -4.75
N VAL A 113 -9.65 -0.19 -4.42
CA VAL A 113 -8.53 -0.80 -5.16
C VAL A 113 -8.55 -2.33 -5.06
N GLN A 114 -8.90 -2.90 -3.89
CA GLN A 114 -9.06 -4.34 -3.71
C GLN A 114 -10.17 -4.89 -4.61
N GLU A 115 -11.33 -4.26 -4.63
CA GLU A 115 -12.48 -4.66 -5.46
C GLU A 115 -12.13 -4.59 -6.96
N LEU A 116 -11.47 -3.52 -7.40
CA LEU A 116 -11.05 -3.35 -8.80
C LEU A 116 -9.93 -4.32 -9.20
N SER A 117 -9.09 -4.75 -8.25
CA SER A 117 -8.04 -5.73 -8.52
C SER A 117 -8.52 -7.19 -8.44
N GLY A 118 -9.72 -7.44 -7.93
CA GLY A 118 -10.24 -8.80 -7.73
C GLY A 118 -9.49 -9.57 -6.64
N LEU A 119 -8.84 -8.88 -5.70
CA LEU A 119 -8.15 -9.51 -4.59
C LEU A 119 -9.15 -10.00 -3.54
N ASP A 120 -9.16 -11.30 -3.27
CA ASP A 120 -10.01 -11.90 -2.23
C ASP A 120 -9.70 -11.35 -0.84
N ARG A 121 -8.43 -10.98 -0.61
CA ARG A 121 -7.92 -10.57 0.69
C ARG A 121 -7.60 -9.08 0.74
N GLY A 122 -8.37 -8.36 1.55
CA GLY A 122 -8.12 -6.96 1.88
C GLY A 122 -6.99 -6.75 2.89
N VAL A 123 -6.66 -5.47 3.07
CA VAL A 123 -5.67 -5.02 4.05
C VAL A 123 -6.31 -4.23 5.18
N LEU A 124 -5.61 -4.19 6.31
CA LEU A 124 -5.93 -3.34 7.44
C LEU A 124 -5.12 -2.06 7.36
N VAL A 125 -5.65 -0.98 7.92
CA VAL A 125 -4.95 0.30 8.02
C VAL A 125 -4.62 0.58 9.48
N THR A 126 -3.38 0.98 9.73
CA THR A 126 -2.95 1.53 11.02
C THR A 126 -1.95 2.67 10.83
N PHE A 127 -1.37 3.15 11.94
CA PHE A 127 -0.38 4.22 11.97
C PHE A 127 0.98 3.73 12.49
N SER A 128 2.05 4.35 12.01
CA SER A 128 3.43 4.17 12.45
C SER A 128 4.10 5.53 12.66
N PRO A 129 4.97 5.72 13.67
CA PRO A 129 5.81 6.92 13.76
C PRO A 129 6.85 7.01 12.62
N ASP A 130 7.17 5.87 12.00
CA ASP A 130 8.17 5.75 10.95
C ASP A 130 7.55 5.98 9.55
N THR A 131 8.28 5.62 8.50
CA THR A 131 7.79 5.67 7.12
C THR A 131 6.59 4.75 6.90
N GLU A 132 5.83 5.05 5.84
CA GLU A 132 4.82 4.12 5.36
C GLU A 132 5.44 2.74 5.10
N SER A 133 4.72 1.69 5.47
CA SER A 133 5.17 0.31 5.30
C SER A 133 3.99 -0.64 5.31
N VAL A 134 4.15 -1.81 4.70
CA VAL A 134 3.20 -2.90 4.77
C VAL A 134 3.79 -4.10 5.47
N ASP A 135 2.98 -4.75 6.30
CA ASP A 135 3.25 -6.11 6.75
C ASP A 135 2.41 -7.10 5.94
N HIS A 136 3.06 -7.95 5.15
CA HIS A 136 2.39 -8.98 4.35
C HIS A 136 1.81 -10.12 5.17
N THR A 137 2.32 -10.34 6.38
CA THR A 137 1.90 -11.47 7.21
C THR A 137 0.41 -11.40 7.48
N ILE A 138 -0.03 -10.22 7.89
CA ILE A 138 -1.45 -9.95 8.13
C ILE A 138 -2.04 -9.03 7.05
N GLY A 139 -1.28 -8.43 6.14
CA GLY A 139 -1.82 -7.44 5.20
C GLY A 139 -2.20 -6.18 5.96
N LEU A 140 -1.23 -5.53 6.59
CA LEU A 140 -1.39 -4.31 7.39
C LEU A 140 -0.62 -3.18 6.72
N VAL A 141 -1.34 -2.21 6.17
CA VAL A 141 -0.78 -0.96 5.64
C VAL A 141 -0.66 0.05 6.78
N ARG A 142 0.57 0.50 7.04
CA ARG A 142 0.88 1.50 8.05
C ARG A 142 1.03 2.86 7.37
N LEU A 143 0.18 3.81 7.76
CA LEU A 143 0.30 5.21 7.39
C LEU A 143 1.23 5.91 8.38
N ARG A 144 1.98 6.91 7.91
CA ARG A 144 2.84 7.69 8.79
C ARG A 144 2.03 8.55 9.77
N PHE A 145 2.50 8.72 10.99
CA PHE A 145 1.93 9.63 11.97
C PHE A 145 3.05 10.41 12.69
N PRO A 146 2.89 11.73 12.90
CA PRO A 146 1.79 12.60 12.47
C PRO A 146 1.91 13.05 11.00
N GLY A 147 0.84 13.70 10.51
CA GLY A 147 0.91 14.49 9.27
C GLY A 147 0.52 13.78 7.97
N THR A 148 -0.05 12.57 8.06
CA THR A 148 -0.73 11.95 6.90
C THR A 148 -2.01 12.73 6.57
N THR A 149 -2.16 13.02 5.29
CA THR A 149 -3.22 13.83 4.69
C THR A 149 -3.70 13.15 3.41
N VAL A 150 -4.69 13.70 2.70
CA VAL A 150 -5.12 13.18 1.39
C VAL A 150 -3.95 13.05 0.40
N TRP A 151 -2.93 13.90 0.50
CA TRP A 151 -1.75 13.86 -0.37
C TRP A 151 -0.75 12.75 -0.02
N ASP A 152 -1.00 11.96 1.02
CA ASP A 152 -0.22 10.77 1.35
C ASP A 152 -0.94 9.47 0.98
N LEU A 153 -2.24 9.53 0.62
CA LEU A 153 -3.01 8.34 0.24
C LEU A 153 -2.46 7.55 -0.96
N PRO A 154 -1.81 8.15 -1.97
CA PRO A 154 -1.19 7.36 -3.03
C PRO A 154 -0.13 6.36 -2.52
N PHE A 155 0.55 6.67 -1.41
CA PHE A 155 1.55 5.75 -0.84
C PHE A 155 0.88 4.53 -0.20
N ALA A 156 -0.33 4.67 0.34
CA ALA A 156 -1.09 3.51 0.82
C ALA A 156 -1.38 2.51 -0.30
N VAL A 157 -1.60 2.98 -1.53
CA VAL A 157 -1.82 2.12 -2.70
C VAL A 157 -0.53 1.45 -3.15
N HIS A 158 0.63 2.11 -3.01
CA HIS A 158 1.95 1.46 -3.18
C HIS A 158 2.15 0.33 -2.16
N GLU A 159 1.90 0.61 -0.89
CA GLU A 159 1.97 -0.40 0.18
C GLU A 159 1.03 -1.59 -0.08
N PHE A 160 -0.18 -1.31 -0.59
CA PHE A 160 -1.11 -2.34 -1.04
C PHE A 160 -0.60 -3.10 -2.27
N GLY A 161 0.13 -2.45 -3.18
CA GLY A 161 0.77 -3.08 -4.34
C GLY A 161 1.74 -4.18 -3.94
N HIS A 162 2.52 -4.00 -2.87
CA HIS A 162 3.35 -5.07 -2.35
C HIS A 162 2.51 -6.26 -1.84
N HIS A 163 1.36 -6.02 -1.19
CA HIS A 163 0.41 -7.09 -0.82
C HIS A 163 -0.15 -7.80 -2.05
N ALA A 164 -0.49 -7.06 -3.11
CA ALA A 164 -0.96 -7.62 -4.37
C ALA A 164 0.06 -8.54 -5.03
N VAL A 165 1.37 -8.30 -4.89
CA VAL A 165 2.42 -9.21 -5.39
C VAL A 165 2.26 -10.62 -4.82
N HIS A 166 1.83 -10.73 -3.57
CA HIS A 166 1.68 -12.02 -2.87
C HIS A 166 0.30 -12.66 -3.04
N GLU A 167 -0.72 -11.87 -3.30
CA GLU A 167 -2.11 -12.31 -3.19
C GLU A 167 -2.88 -12.31 -4.51
N LEU A 168 -2.41 -11.60 -5.55
CA LEU A 168 -3.09 -11.62 -6.85
C LEU A 168 -3.02 -13.02 -7.43
N ALA A 169 -4.16 -13.71 -7.44
CA ALA A 169 -4.30 -15.04 -7.98
C ALA A 169 -4.32 -15.01 -9.51
N HIS A 170 -3.95 -16.12 -10.12
CA HIS A 170 -4.16 -16.31 -11.54
C HIS A 170 -5.68 -16.35 -11.86
N ILE A 171 -6.08 -15.84 -13.03
CA ILE A 171 -7.50 -15.74 -13.43
C ILE A 171 -8.09 -17.10 -13.83
N ASP A 172 -7.24 -18.00 -14.29
CA ASP A 172 -7.61 -19.40 -14.52
C ASP A 172 -7.61 -20.14 -13.18
N ALA A 173 -8.78 -20.68 -12.79
CA ALA A 173 -8.97 -21.42 -11.56
C ALA A 173 -8.08 -22.68 -11.46
N ALA A 174 -7.68 -23.27 -12.60
CA ALA A 174 -6.73 -24.40 -12.59
C ALA A 174 -5.33 -23.99 -12.09
N HIS A 175 -5.04 -22.69 -12.09
CA HIS A 175 -3.79 -22.07 -11.70
C HIS A 175 -3.96 -21.13 -10.50
N SER A 176 -5.01 -21.29 -9.68
CA SER A 176 -5.34 -20.36 -8.59
C SER A 176 -4.24 -20.20 -7.54
N ASP A 177 -3.33 -21.17 -7.42
CA ASP A 177 -2.17 -21.11 -6.53
C ASP A 177 -1.00 -20.31 -7.12
N ASP A 178 -1.01 -20.05 -8.43
CA ASP A 178 -0.01 -19.22 -9.09
C ASP A 178 -0.23 -17.75 -8.71
N ARG A 179 0.89 -17.05 -8.48
CA ARG A 179 0.93 -15.62 -8.15
C ARG A 179 1.69 -14.89 -9.26
N PRO A 180 1.03 -14.49 -10.36
CA PRO A 180 1.71 -14.02 -11.56
C PRO A 180 2.63 -12.81 -11.33
N LEU A 181 2.28 -11.89 -10.42
CA LEU A 181 3.17 -10.79 -10.05
C LEU A 181 4.42 -11.28 -9.30
N ARG A 182 4.28 -12.24 -8.37
CA ARG A 182 5.42 -12.87 -7.70
C ARG A 182 6.33 -13.61 -8.67
N SER A 183 5.76 -14.24 -9.70
CA SER A 183 6.55 -14.89 -10.75
C SER A 183 7.42 -13.90 -11.54
N LEU A 184 7.06 -12.60 -11.60
CA LEU A 184 7.91 -11.58 -12.21
C LEU A 184 9.14 -11.26 -11.35
N VAL A 185 9.01 -11.31 -10.03
CA VAL A 185 10.11 -11.04 -9.09
C VAL A 185 11.28 -11.98 -9.36
N THR A 186 11.03 -13.28 -9.45
CA THR A 186 12.07 -14.30 -9.67
C THR A 186 12.27 -14.66 -11.15
N GLY A 187 11.53 -14.00 -12.04
CA GLY A 187 11.44 -14.31 -13.45
C GLY A 187 12.49 -13.62 -14.33
N PRO A 188 12.40 -13.79 -15.66
CA PRO A 188 13.32 -13.21 -16.64
C PRO A 188 13.43 -11.68 -16.63
N PHE A 189 12.44 -11.00 -16.04
CA PHE A 189 12.39 -9.53 -15.94
C PHE A 189 12.76 -9.01 -14.54
N GLY A 190 12.96 -9.92 -13.57
CA GLY A 190 13.31 -9.61 -12.18
C GLY A 190 14.72 -10.06 -11.84
N THR A 191 14.89 -10.94 -10.86
CA THR A 191 16.23 -11.37 -10.40
C THR A 191 17.05 -12.07 -11.47
N LYS A 192 16.44 -12.78 -12.42
CA LYS A 192 17.17 -13.37 -13.57
C LYS A 192 17.68 -12.31 -14.56
N ALA A 193 17.15 -11.09 -14.53
CA ALA A 193 17.71 -9.94 -15.24
C ALA A 193 18.85 -9.24 -14.48
N GLY A 194 19.27 -9.77 -13.32
CA GLY A 194 20.32 -9.18 -12.48
C GLY A 194 19.83 -8.08 -11.54
N LEU A 195 18.51 -7.95 -11.35
CA LEU A 195 17.93 -7.01 -10.39
C LEU A 195 17.91 -7.60 -8.98
N ASP A 196 18.09 -6.76 -7.96
CA ASP A 196 17.89 -7.17 -6.58
C ASP A 196 16.41 -7.50 -6.30
N GLU A 197 16.15 -8.57 -5.54
CA GLU A 197 14.79 -9.04 -5.27
C GLU A 197 13.93 -7.97 -4.58
N SER A 198 14.46 -7.30 -3.56
CA SER A 198 13.69 -6.27 -2.85
C SER A 198 13.45 -5.06 -3.75
N HIS A 199 14.42 -4.74 -4.62
CA HIS A 199 14.23 -3.69 -5.62
C HIS A 199 13.13 -4.03 -6.61
N VAL A 200 13.04 -5.27 -7.10
CA VAL A 200 11.97 -5.68 -8.02
C VAL A 200 10.60 -5.62 -7.34
N HIS A 201 10.52 -6.02 -6.07
CA HIS A 201 9.29 -5.88 -5.27
C HIS A 201 8.80 -4.43 -5.19
N GLU A 202 9.71 -3.48 -4.93
CA GLU A 202 9.41 -2.04 -4.91
C GLU A 202 8.94 -1.53 -6.27
N LEU A 203 9.62 -1.91 -7.35
CA LEU A 203 9.28 -1.47 -8.71
C LEU A 203 7.93 -2.00 -9.18
N ILE A 204 7.57 -3.24 -8.81
CA ILE A 204 6.25 -3.79 -9.13
C ILE A 204 5.15 -3.08 -8.33
N ALA A 205 5.40 -2.74 -7.06
CA ALA A 205 4.47 -1.94 -6.26
C ALA A 205 4.28 -0.52 -6.85
N ASP A 206 5.34 0.10 -7.36
CA ASP A 206 5.24 1.37 -8.11
C ASP A 206 4.38 1.24 -9.36
N VAL A 207 4.52 0.15 -10.13
CA VAL A 207 3.67 -0.13 -11.30
C VAL A 207 2.23 -0.32 -10.88
N PHE A 208 1.97 -1.11 -9.84
CA PHE A 208 0.63 -1.36 -9.32
C PHE A 208 -0.08 -0.04 -8.96
N ALA A 209 0.58 0.82 -8.18
CA ALA A 209 0.02 2.11 -7.78
C ALA A 209 -0.16 3.06 -8.98
N THR A 210 0.74 3.00 -9.97
CA THR A 210 0.62 3.78 -11.22
C THR A 210 -0.56 3.31 -12.06
N VAL A 211 -0.83 1.99 -12.15
CA VAL A 211 -2.01 1.46 -12.86
C VAL A 211 -3.29 1.88 -12.14
N ALA A 212 -3.31 1.79 -10.81
CA ALA A 212 -4.48 2.08 -9.97
C ALA A 212 -4.83 3.58 -9.86
N LEU A 213 -3.84 4.47 -9.96
CA LEU A 213 -4.02 5.92 -9.74
C LEU A 213 -3.57 6.79 -10.93
N GLY A 214 -3.09 6.19 -12.01
CA GLY A 214 -2.51 6.91 -13.15
C GLY A 214 -1.32 7.78 -12.74
N ALA A 215 -1.23 8.97 -13.34
CA ALA A 215 -0.13 9.91 -13.10
C ALA A 215 -0.12 10.52 -11.68
N THR A 216 -1.18 10.34 -10.89
CA THR A 216 -1.29 10.90 -9.53
C THR A 216 -0.24 10.32 -8.60
N TYR A 217 0.04 9.02 -8.69
CA TYR A 217 1.06 8.36 -7.88
C TYR A 217 2.49 8.87 -8.16
N PRO A 218 3.02 8.86 -9.40
CA PRO A 218 4.36 9.39 -9.67
C PRO A 218 4.52 10.87 -9.29
N ILE A 219 3.48 11.69 -9.50
CA ILE A 219 3.49 13.09 -9.06
C ILE A 219 3.61 13.18 -7.53
N ALA A 220 2.89 12.34 -6.78
CA ALA A 220 2.97 12.30 -5.33
C ALA A 220 4.38 11.95 -4.85
N CYS A 221 5.02 10.94 -5.45
CA CYS A 221 6.40 10.58 -5.13
C CYS A 221 7.34 11.77 -5.36
N ILE A 222 7.33 12.34 -6.57
CA ILE A 222 8.22 13.44 -6.97
C ILE A 222 8.06 14.64 -6.04
N GLN A 223 6.83 15.01 -5.69
CA GLN A 223 6.59 16.22 -4.89
C GLN A 223 6.77 16.03 -3.38
N ARG A 224 6.77 14.79 -2.86
CA ARG A 224 6.75 14.57 -1.39
C ARG A 224 7.78 13.62 -0.82
N ARG A 225 8.40 12.76 -1.64
CA ARG A 225 9.29 11.69 -1.13
C ARG A 225 10.68 11.75 -1.74
N ILE A 226 10.81 12.24 -2.97
CA ILE A 226 12.13 12.32 -3.62
C ILE A 226 12.96 13.47 -3.02
N ASN A 227 14.05 13.10 -2.34
CA ASN A 227 15.14 14.03 -2.07
C ASN A 227 16.00 14.16 -3.32
N ALA A 228 16.00 15.34 -3.95
CA ALA A 228 16.76 15.61 -5.17
C ALA A 228 18.24 15.21 -5.07
N LYS A 229 18.87 15.35 -3.89
CA LYS A 229 20.30 15.02 -3.69
C LYS A 229 20.59 13.52 -3.64
N GLN A 230 19.61 12.70 -3.26
CA GLN A 230 19.78 11.24 -3.07
C GLN A 230 19.05 10.42 -4.15
N ARG A 231 18.48 11.09 -5.15
CA ARG A 231 17.57 10.47 -6.13
C ARG A 231 18.20 9.36 -6.98
N ALA A 232 19.52 9.35 -7.15
CA ALA A 232 20.25 8.44 -8.03
C ALA A 232 21.00 7.33 -7.27
N THR A 233 20.87 7.27 -5.94
CA THR A 233 21.56 6.29 -5.11
C THR A 233 20.60 5.20 -4.68
N ASP A 234 20.92 3.95 -5.03
CA ASP A 234 20.18 2.79 -4.54
C ASP A 234 20.46 2.61 -3.04
N GLY A 235 19.43 2.27 -2.28
CA GLY A 235 19.55 1.83 -0.89
C GLY A 235 19.67 0.31 -0.80
N THR A 236 19.94 -0.18 0.41
CA THR A 236 20.04 -1.64 0.67
C THR A 236 18.76 -2.37 0.31
N THR A 237 17.60 -1.78 0.62
CA THR A 237 16.28 -2.42 0.43
C THR A 237 15.42 -1.74 -0.63
N HIS A 238 15.81 -0.55 -1.09
CA HIS A 238 14.99 0.24 -2.01
C HIS A 238 15.82 0.71 -3.22
N PRO A 239 15.26 0.63 -4.44
CA PRO A 239 15.93 1.19 -5.61
C PRO A 239 15.91 2.72 -5.53
N SER A 240 16.85 3.36 -6.22
CA SER A 240 16.91 4.80 -6.35
C SER A 240 15.62 5.36 -6.96
N TRP A 241 15.25 6.57 -6.54
CA TRP A 241 14.07 7.26 -7.06
C TRP A 241 14.11 7.45 -8.58
N GLN A 242 15.29 7.56 -9.16
CA GLN A 242 15.47 7.61 -10.61
C GLN A 242 14.93 6.35 -11.29
N ARG A 243 15.31 5.16 -10.80
CA ARG A 243 14.82 3.86 -11.32
C ARG A 243 13.32 3.73 -11.13
N ARG A 244 12.81 4.15 -9.97
CA ARG A 244 11.37 4.15 -9.64
C ARG A 244 10.59 5.02 -10.63
N VAL A 245 11.01 6.27 -10.87
CA VAL A 245 10.33 7.19 -11.80
C VAL A 245 10.44 6.69 -13.25
N THR A 246 11.57 6.13 -13.69
CA THR A 246 11.68 5.48 -15.01
C THR A 246 10.64 4.38 -15.17
N THR A 247 10.45 3.56 -14.14
CA THR A 247 9.48 2.44 -14.14
C THR A 247 8.04 2.95 -14.19
N MET A 248 7.70 3.98 -13.41
CA MET A 248 6.35 4.57 -13.42
C MET A 248 6.00 5.23 -14.77
N VAL A 249 6.95 5.93 -15.40
CA VAL A 249 6.75 6.52 -16.73
C VAL A 249 6.55 5.42 -17.78
N ALA A 250 7.36 4.36 -17.72
CA ALA A 250 7.23 3.21 -18.61
C ALA A 250 5.86 2.51 -18.46
N ALA A 251 5.33 2.43 -17.23
CA ALA A 251 4.00 1.89 -16.98
C ALA A 251 2.90 2.73 -17.67
N LEU A 252 2.93 4.06 -17.55
CA LEU A 252 1.97 4.96 -18.22
C LEU A 252 2.05 4.87 -19.75
N ASP A 253 3.27 4.77 -20.30
CA ASP A 253 3.49 4.58 -21.74
C ASP A 253 2.92 3.24 -22.22
N HIS A 254 3.03 2.18 -21.42
CA HIS A 254 2.49 0.87 -21.78
C HIS A 254 0.97 0.78 -21.62
N MET A 255 0.41 1.41 -20.59
CA MET A 255 -1.05 1.57 -20.45
C MET A 255 -1.65 2.25 -21.68
N THR A 256 -0.97 3.25 -22.25
CA THR A 256 -1.36 3.89 -23.51
C THR A 256 -1.42 2.89 -24.66
N LYS A 257 -0.41 2.02 -24.80
CA LYS A 257 -0.35 1.04 -25.89
C LYS A 257 -1.42 -0.04 -25.78
N LEU A 258 -1.70 -0.52 -24.57
CA LEU A 258 -2.68 -1.58 -24.35
C LEU A 258 -4.13 -1.10 -24.52
N SER A 259 -4.42 0.14 -24.14
CA SER A 259 -5.79 0.70 -24.19
C SER A 259 -6.08 1.56 -25.42
N ASP A 260 -5.05 1.90 -26.20
CA ASP A 260 -5.06 2.98 -27.21
C ASP A 260 -5.46 4.37 -26.64
N ASP A 261 -5.50 4.51 -25.31
CA ASP A 261 -5.78 5.78 -24.65
C ASP A 261 -4.50 6.63 -24.52
N LYS A 262 -4.29 7.51 -25.50
CA LYS A 262 -3.18 8.48 -25.55
C LYS A 262 -3.09 9.40 -24.34
N ARG A 263 -4.14 9.47 -23.50
CA ARG A 263 -4.15 10.33 -22.31
C ARG A 263 -3.10 9.90 -21.28
N TYR A 264 -2.75 8.61 -21.14
CA TYR A 264 -1.75 8.21 -20.13
C TYR A 264 -0.35 8.77 -20.46
N ALA A 265 0.14 8.54 -21.68
CA ALA A 265 1.39 9.13 -22.17
C ALA A 265 1.34 10.67 -22.15
N ALA A 266 0.21 11.27 -22.52
CA ALA A 266 0.04 12.72 -22.42
C ALA A 266 0.18 13.22 -20.97
N THR A 267 -0.41 12.53 -19.98
CA THR A 267 -0.24 12.90 -18.56
C THR A 267 1.19 12.69 -18.06
N ALA A 268 1.91 11.67 -18.54
CA ALA A 268 3.33 11.52 -18.24
C ALA A 268 4.13 12.72 -18.76
N ALA A 269 3.94 13.08 -20.05
CA ALA A 269 4.64 14.17 -20.71
C ALA A 269 4.29 15.56 -20.15
N GLN A 270 3.03 15.78 -19.76
CA GLN A 270 2.55 17.10 -19.31
C GLN A 270 2.68 17.30 -17.80
N LEU A 271 2.76 16.22 -17.01
CA LEU A 271 2.67 16.31 -15.55
C LEU A 271 3.87 15.66 -14.85
N VAL A 272 4.21 14.42 -15.20
CA VAL A 272 5.26 13.66 -14.50
C VAL A 272 6.65 14.16 -14.88
N LEU A 273 6.97 14.21 -16.18
CA LEU A 273 8.27 14.65 -16.66
C LEU A 273 8.59 16.12 -16.32
N PRO A 274 7.65 17.07 -16.43
CA PRO A 274 7.89 18.44 -15.98
C PRO A 274 8.12 18.55 -14.48
N ALA A 275 7.42 17.77 -13.65
CA ALA A 275 7.66 17.72 -12.21
C ALA A 275 9.06 17.15 -11.90
N TRP A 276 9.48 16.09 -12.63
CA TRP A 276 10.83 15.54 -12.53
C TRP A 276 11.89 16.56 -12.94
N GLN A 277 11.67 17.27 -14.05
CA GLN A 277 12.58 18.32 -14.52
C GLN A 277 12.70 19.46 -13.54
N ALA A 278 11.59 19.93 -12.96
CA ALA A 278 11.61 20.96 -11.93
C ALA A 278 12.40 20.55 -10.69
N LEU A 279 12.33 19.26 -10.29
CA LEU A 279 13.04 18.74 -9.12
C LEU A 279 14.53 18.51 -9.40
N THR A 280 14.90 18.08 -10.61
CA THR A 280 16.21 17.48 -10.89
C THR A 280 17.06 18.24 -11.91
N GLY A 281 16.45 19.16 -12.67
CA GLY A 281 17.04 19.80 -13.85
C GLY A 281 17.10 18.91 -15.10
N GLN A 282 16.69 17.64 -15.03
CA GLN A 282 16.74 16.69 -16.14
C GLN A 282 15.37 16.58 -16.80
N ALA A 283 15.30 16.67 -18.14
CA ALA A 283 14.04 16.58 -18.87
C ALA A 283 13.30 15.23 -18.67
N ALA A 284 14.05 14.15 -18.46
CA ALA A 284 13.53 12.81 -18.18
C ALA A 284 14.52 12.05 -17.26
N PRO A 285 14.05 11.02 -16.53
CA PRO A 285 14.97 10.10 -15.89
C PRO A 285 15.73 9.31 -16.98
N PRO A 286 16.97 8.85 -16.72
CA PRO A 286 17.74 8.05 -17.65
C PRO A 286 17.01 6.81 -18.15
N ASP A 287 17.30 6.49 -19.41
CA ASP A 287 16.77 5.29 -20.04
C ASP A 287 17.36 4.03 -19.39
N ALA A 288 16.49 3.04 -19.15
CA ALA A 288 16.83 1.77 -18.53
C ALA A 288 15.92 0.69 -19.14
N PRO A 289 16.35 0.05 -20.25
CA PRO A 289 15.53 -0.90 -21.00
C PRO A 289 15.00 -2.07 -20.16
N GLU A 290 15.79 -2.55 -19.21
CA GLU A 290 15.41 -3.63 -18.28
C GLU A 290 14.25 -3.21 -17.36
N LEU A 291 14.27 -1.96 -16.87
CA LEU A 291 13.18 -1.42 -16.04
C LEU A 291 11.91 -1.22 -16.85
N LYS A 292 12.04 -0.75 -18.09
CA LYS A 292 10.91 -0.64 -19.03
C LYS A 292 10.30 -2.00 -19.31
N ALA A 293 11.12 -3.03 -19.55
CA ALA A 293 10.65 -4.38 -19.78
C ALA A 293 9.90 -4.97 -18.57
N LEU A 294 10.44 -4.78 -17.35
CA LEU A 294 9.75 -5.15 -16.12
C LEU A 294 8.41 -4.42 -15.98
N ALA A 295 8.40 -3.10 -16.18
CA ALA A 295 7.18 -2.29 -16.08
C ALA A 295 6.10 -2.75 -17.07
N HIS A 296 6.46 -2.92 -18.35
CA HIS A 296 5.54 -3.41 -19.38
C HIS A 296 4.96 -4.77 -18.99
N LYS A 297 5.81 -5.70 -18.53
CA LYS A 297 5.36 -7.04 -18.17
C LYS A 297 4.45 -7.04 -16.95
N ALA A 298 4.74 -6.20 -15.94
CA ALA A 298 3.88 -6.03 -14.79
C ALA A 298 2.52 -5.43 -15.18
N VAL A 299 2.49 -4.44 -16.06
CA VAL A 299 1.24 -3.90 -16.61
C VAL A 299 0.47 -4.95 -17.40
N ASP A 300 1.11 -5.79 -18.24
CA ASP A 300 0.45 -6.89 -18.95
C ASP A 300 -0.23 -7.88 -17.98
N VAL A 301 0.48 -8.24 -16.90
CA VAL A 301 -0.06 -9.12 -15.86
C VAL A 301 -1.28 -8.47 -15.19
N LEU A 302 -1.19 -7.19 -14.82
CA LEU A 302 -2.32 -6.48 -14.21
C LEU A 302 -3.50 -6.34 -15.17
N ALA A 303 -3.26 -5.99 -16.44
CA ALA A 303 -4.33 -5.88 -17.44
C ALA A 303 -5.05 -7.22 -17.67
N ARG A 304 -4.34 -8.35 -17.57
CA ARG A 304 -4.92 -9.68 -17.71
C ARG A 304 -5.67 -10.16 -16.46
N HIS A 305 -5.07 -9.97 -15.28
CA HIS A 305 -5.53 -10.58 -14.04
C HIS A 305 -6.38 -9.64 -13.17
N ALA A 306 -6.28 -8.34 -13.41
CA ALA A 306 -6.96 -7.27 -12.68
C ALA A 306 -7.42 -6.15 -13.65
N PRO A 307 -8.18 -6.47 -14.72
CA PRO A 307 -8.48 -5.51 -15.80
C PRO A 307 -9.18 -4.23 -15.32
N LYS A 308 -10.02 -4.34 -14.28
CA LYS A 308 -10.76 -3.20 -13.71
C LYS A 308 -9.89 -2.25 -12.88
N LEU A 309 -8.66 -2.63 -12.55
CA LEU A 309 -7.73 -1.81 -11.76
C LEU A 309 -7.27 -0.55 -12.51
N THR A 310 -7.27 -0.58 -13.84
CA THR A 310 -6.72 0.50 -14.66
C THR A 310 -7.49 1.80 -14.45
N TYR A 311 -6.80 2.85 -14.00
CA TYR A 311 -7.40 4.14 -13.65
C TYR A 311 -7.99 4.88 -14.87
N ASP A 312 -9.32 4.93 -14.97
CA ASP A 312 -10.04 5.63 -16.05
C ASP A 312 -10.97 6.76 -15.56
N ASP A 313 -11.03 7.03 -14.25
CA ASP A 313 -12.04 7.93 -13.65
C ASP A 313 -11.69 9.44 -13.73
N LYS A 314 -11.24 9.88 -14.92
CA LYS A 314 -10.67 11.21 -15.15
C LYS A 314 -11.73 12.31 -15.18
N GLU A 315 -12.95 12.00 -15.65
CA GLU A 315 -14.05 12.98 -15.71
C GLU A 315 -14.60 13.28 -14.32
N SER A 316 -14.82 12.25 -13.49
CA SER A 316 -15.23 12.44 -12.10
C SER A 316 -14.16 13.20 -11.31
N ALA A 317 -12.87 12.93 -11.56
CA ALA A 317 -11.79 13.70 -10.93
C ALA A 317 -11.84 15.20 -11.28
N VAL A 318 -12.29 15.57 -12.49
CA VAL A 318 -12.50 16.97 -12.87
C VAL A 318 -13.68 17.58 -12.10
N LEU A 319 -14.80 16.87 -11.99
CA LEU A 319 -15.97 17.31 -11.22
C LEU A 319 -15.64 17.49 -9.73
N VAL A 320 -14.98 16.50 -9.11
CA VAL A 320 -14.56 16.59 -7.71
C VAL A 320 -13.60 17.76 -7.49
N LYS A 321 -12.71 18.05 -8.45
CA LYS A 321 -11.78 19.18 -8.34
C LYS A 321 -12.52 20.53 -8.29
N TYR A 322 -13.63 20.69 -9.01
CA TYR A 322 -14.46 21.90 -8.90
C TYR A 322 -15.05 22.04 -7.50
N GLU A 323 -15.56 20.94 -6.91
CA GLU A 323 -16.05 20.96 -5.53
C GLU A 323 -14.94 21.30 -4.53
N LEU A 324 -13.73 20.72 -4.69
CA LEU A 324 -12.58 21.06 -3.85
C LEU A 324 -12.16 22.53 -4.01
N THR A 325 -12.29 23.11 -5.20
CA THR A 325 -12.00 24.53 -5.44
C THR A 325 -12.95 25.42 -4.66
N THR A 326 -14.23 25.08 -4.64
CA THR A 326 -15.24 25.79 -3.84
C THR A 326 -14.98 25.61 -2.34
N ALA A 327 -14.66 24.38 -1.90
CA ALA A 327 -14.37 24.08 -0.50
C ALA A 327 -13.10 24.79 0.04
N ALA A 328 -12.18 25.19 -0.84
CA ALA A 328 -11.00 25.96 -0.45
C ALA A 328 -11.35 27.38 0.04
N GLN A 329 -12.48 27.94 -0.42
CA GLN A 329 -12.88 29.31 -0.10
C GLN A 329 -13.37 29.44 1.35
N PRO A 330 -13.26 30.63 1.97
CA PRO A 330 -13.85 30.89 3.28
C PRO A 330 -15.37 30.72 3.25
N GLY A 331 -15.91 29.96 4.18
CA GLY A 331 -17.35 29.73 4.31
C GLY A 331 -17.67 28.68 5.36
N PRO A 332 -18.96 28.49 5.68
CA PRO A 332 -19.40 27.37 6.51
C PRO A 332 -19.05 26.03 5.85
N PRO A 333 -18.87 24.94 6.62
CA PRO A 333 -18.73 23.60 6.07
C PRO A 333 -19.91 23.28 5.14
N ARG A 334 -19.61 22.85 3.93
CA ARG A 334 -20.62 22.42 2.96
C ARG A 334 -20.97 20.95 3.21
N PRO A 335 -22.22 20.52 2.91
CA PRO A 335 -22.55 19.11 2.83
C PRO A 335 -21.57 18.36 1.93
N VAL A 336 -21.23 17.13 2.33
CA VAL A 336 -20.35 16.26 1.55
C VAL A 336 -21.23 15.49 0.59
N GLU A 337 -21.23 15.88 -0.68
CA GLU A 337 -21.93 15.19 -1.76
C GLU A 337 -20.88 14.61 -2.71
N VAL A 338 -20.80 13.28 -2.77
CA VAL A 338 -19.89 12.60 -3.69
C VAL A 338 -20.47 12.72 -5.09
N PRO A 339 -19.73 13.30 -6.07
CA PRO A 339 -20.22 13.37 -7.44
C PRO A 339 -20.56 11.96 -7.96
N PRO A 340 -21.59 11.82 -8.81
CA PRO A 340 -21.96 10.53 -9.37
C PRO A 340 -20.76 9.82 -10.00
N ASN A 341 -20.63 8.52 -9.74
CA ASN A 341 -19.55 7.65 -10.24
C ASN A 341 -18.14 7.95 -9.71
N ALA A 342 -17.94 9.00 -8.89
CA ALA A 342 -16.62 9.35 -8.38
C ALA A 342 -16.11 8.32 -7.36
N GLY A 343 -15.02 7.64 -7.72
CA GLY A 343 -14.28 6.78 -6.81
C GLY A 343 -13.37 7.51 -5.84
N PRO A 344 -12.88 6.85 -4.77
CA PRO A 344 -11.80 7.36 -3.94
C PRO A 344 -10.54 7.71 -4.75
N ALA A 345 -10.20 6.92 -5.78
CA ALA A 345 -9.07 7.21 -6.67
C ALA A 345 -9.25 8.55 -7.42
N ALA A 346 -10.45 8.82 -7.94
CA ALA A 346 -10.76 10.10 -8.59
C ALA A 346 -10.73 11.27 -7.62
N ILE A 347 -11.16 11.09 -6.36
CA ILE A 347 -11.08 12.13 -5.33
C ILE A 347 -9.62 12.45 -4.99
N VAL A 348 -8.75 11.44 -4.90
CA VAL A 348 -7.31 11.63 -4.69
C VAL A 348 -6.66 12.33 -5.88
N ASP A 349 -6.97 11.93 -7.12
CA ASP A 349 -6.50 12.63 -8.32
C ASP A 349 -7.00 14.08 -8.37
N ALA A 350 -8.27 14.31 -8.07
CA ALA A 350 -8.87 15.64 -8.00
C ALA A 350 -8.15 16.56 -7.01
N ALA A 351 -7.83 16.06 -5.82
CA ALA A 351 -7.02 16.78 -4.86
C ALA A 351 -5.67 17.17 -5.49
N TRP A 352 -4.93 16.21 -6.03
CA TRP A 352 -3.63 16.47 -6.66
C TRP A 352 -3.69 17.43 -7.84
N ARG A 353 -4.76 17.41 -8.64
CA ARG A 353 -5.03 18.41 -9.68
C ARG A 353 -5.22 19.79 -9.08
N TRP A 354 -6.04 19.91 -8.03
CA TRP A 354 -6.26 21.17 -7.33
C TRP A 354 -4.93 21.74 -6.80
N ARG A 355 -4.12 20.93 -6.13
CA ARG A 355 -2.83 21.38 -5.56
C ARG A 355 -1.88 21.94 -6.62
N ARG A 356 -1.82 21.29 -7.80
CA ARG A 356 -0.95 21.74 -8.90
C ARG A 356 -1.45 23.03 -9.57
N GLN A 357 -2.76 23.21 -9.64
CA GLN A 357 -3.37 24.43 -10.20
C GLN A 357 -3.36 25.60 -9.21
N ASN A 358 -3.06 25.35 -7.94
CA ASN A 358 -3.01 26.35 -6.88
C ASN A 358 -1.68 26.28 -6.11
N PRO A 359 -0.52 26.49 -6.77
CA PRO A 359 0.78 26.40 -6.10
C PRO A 359 0.91 27.40 -4.93
N ASP A 360 0.28 28.57 -5.07
CA ASP A 360 0.29 29.65 -4.08
C ASP A 360 -0.80 29.52 -3.00
N ALA A 361 -1.54 28.40 -2.98
CA ALA A 361 -2.57 28.17 -1.97
C ALA A 361 -1.98 28.21 -0.56
N THR A 362 -2.60 29.00 0.30
CA THR A 362 -2.25 29.15 1.72
C THR A 362 -2.39 27.81 2.47
N PRO A 363 -1.69 27.63 3.61
CA PRO A 363 -1.88 26.44 4.45
C PRO A 363 -3.33 26.20 4.87
N VAL A 364 -4.11 27.28 5.09
CA VAL A 364 -5.54 27.20 5.43
C VAL A 364 -6.36 26.63 4.27
N GLN A 365 -6.15 27.12 3.04
CA GLN A 365 -6.83 26.57 1.85
C GLN A 365 -6.48 25.10 1.64
N ARG A 366 -5.19 24.74 1.77
CA ARG A 366 -4.74 23.34 1.65
C ARG A 366 -5.38 22.45 2.70
N SER A 367 -5.49 22.92 3.94
CA SER A 367 -6.14 22.18 5.03
C SER A 367 -7.64 21.98 4.79
N ARG A 368 -8.35 22.98 4.21
CA ARG A 368 -9.76 22.82 3.83
C ARG A 368 -9.96 21.78 2.74
N VAL A 369 -9.13 21.82 1.70
CA VAL A 369 -9.17 20.85 0.60
C VAL A 369 -8.85 19.45 1.11
N ASP A 370 -7.83 19.33 1.96
CA ASP A 370 -7.47 18.07 2.60
C ASP A 370 -8.63 17.47 3.39
N LYS A 371 -9.23 18.24 4.31
CA LYS A 371 -10.39 17.80 5.11
C LYS A 371 -11.58 17.43 4.23
N HIS A 372 -11.88 18.22 3.19
CA HIS A 372 -13.02 17.95 2.32
C HIS A 372 -12.80 16.71 1.46
N ALA A 373 -11.58 16.51 0.94
CA ALA A 373 -11.25 15.31 0.17
C ALA A 373 -11.26 14.04 1.03
N ILE A 374 -10.78 14.09 2.28
CA ILE A 374 -10.88 12.97 3.24
C ILE A 374 -12.35 12.63 3.51
N ALA A 375 -13.20 13.64 3.70
CA ALA A 375 -14.63 13.44 3.92
C ALA A 375 -15.30 12.81 2.69
N LEU A 376 -15.00 13.31 1.48
CA LEU A 376 -15.49 12.73 0.23
C LEU A 376 -15.06 11.26 0.06
N CYS A 377 -13.77 10.95 0.29
CA CYS A 377 -13.29 9.57 0.21
C CYS A 377 -14.03 8.65 1.18
N THR A 378 -14.30 9.12 2.40
CA THR A 378 -15.02 8.34 3.41
C THR A 378 -16.50 8.14 3.06
N ALA A 379 -17.09 9.10 2.35
CA ALA A 379 -18.52 9.12 1.99
C ALA A 379 -18.86 8.31 0.72
N VAL A 380 -17.88 7.82 -0.04
CA VAL A 380 -18.18 6.98 -1.23
C VAL A 380 -18.99 5.74 -0.78
N PRO A 381 -20.04 5.29 -1.49
CA PRO A 381 -20.84 4.10 -1.11
C PRO A 381 -20.14 2.78 -1.43
N THR A 382 -20.06 1.82 -0.50
CA THR A 382 -19.27 0.56 -0.65
C THR A 382 -19.73 -0.33 -1.79
N ASP A 383 -20.96 -0.18 -2.22
CA ASP A 383 -21.51 -0.91 -3.35
C ASP A 383 -21.58 0.04 -4.56
N ARG A 384 -20.58 -0.04 -5.44
CA ARG A 384 -20.72 0.50 -6.78
C ARG A 384 -21.57 -0.50 -7.55
N GLY A 385 -22.89 -0.39 -7.41
CA GLY A 385 -23.85 -1.32 -8.03
C GLY A 385 -23.41 -1.68 -9.45
N ASN A 386 -22.91 -2.90 -9.61
CA ASN A 386 -22.42 -3.46 -10.87
C ASN A 386 -23.54 -4.19 -11.60
#